data_AF-A0AAU9CJB3-F1
#
_entry.id   AF-A0AAU9CJB3-F1
#
_cell.length_a   1.000
_cell.length_b   1.000
_cell.length_c   1.000
_cell.angle_alpha   90.00
_cell.angle_beta   90.00
_cell.angle_gamma   90.00
#
_symmetry.space_group_name_H-M   'P 1'
#
loop_
_entity.id
_entity.type
_entity.pdbx_description
1 polymer ?
#
loop_
_entity_poly.entity_id
_entity_poly.type
_entity_poly.pdbx_seq_one_letter_code
_entity_poly.pdbx_strand_id
1 'polypeptide(L)'
;MRPTKTKERVIGLILLLINLLYACIGSKPQQKPIPQKIYGITEYINDSLSVELNLNEFDHFDSLVKRVDQITCYDSVPKISFLYQDTLRSLYLANYCNDDTYCYRNRDVIYIYPDSITKYNYGAFPYDSLERLIRKDYENYDRDMRFAVSPFKMHMRLTDFHQPKKTLPPVLSKIFKAYKSVTGKSNMAIILYEVPSFDPKTDKVPLEEDIEAEIDSLF
;
A
#
# COMPACT_ATOMS: atom_id res chain seq x y z
N MET A 1 -49.96 52.95 -43.68
CA MET A 1 -49.44 52.68 -42.33
C MET A 1 -48.09 52.00 -42.47
N ARG A 2 -46.98 52.68 -42.14
CA ARG A 2 -45.62 52.11 -42.21
C ARG A 2 -45.34 51.37 -40.90
N PRO A 3 -44.98 50.08 -40.91
CA PRO A 3 -44.53 49.40 -39.70
C PRO A 3 -43.18 49.97 -39.28
N THR A 4 -43.07 50.24 -37.99
CA THR A 4 -41.98 50.93 -37.33
C THR A 4 -40.75 50.03 -37.24
N LYS A 5 -39.67 50.41 -37.94
CA LYS A 5 -38.30 49.85 -37.87
C LYS A 5 -37.78 49.58 -36.45
N THR A 6 -38.39 50.19 -35.45
CA THR A 6 -38.09 50.05 -34.02
C THR A 6 -38.52 48.68 -33.46
N LYS A 7 -39.61 48.07 -33.96
CA LYS A 7 -40.10 46.77 -33.44
C LYS A 7 -39.18 45.61 -33.80
N GLU A 8 -38.62 45.61 -35.02
CA GLU A 8 -37.71 44.56 -35.49
C GLU A 8 -36.38 44.57 -34.72
N ARG A 9 -35.87 45.76 -34.35
CA ARG A 9 -34.64 45.90 -33.55
C ARG A 9 -34.81 45.41 -32.11
N VAL A 10 -35.98 45.63 -31.51
CA VAL A 10 -36.28 45.16 -30.13
C VAL A 10 -36.40 43.64 -30.08
N ILE A 11 -37.05 43.02 -31.07
CA ILE A 11 -37.16 41.55 -31.15
C ILE A 11 -35.79 40.91 -31.33
N GLY A 12 -34.91 41.49 -32.16
CA GLY A 12 -33.53 41.01 -32.32
C GLY A 12 -32.72 41.07 -31.01
N LEU A 13 -32.86 42.14 -30.23
CA LEU A 13 -32.21 42.28 -28.92
C LEU A 13 -32.71 41.27 -27.89
N ILE A 14 -34.02 40.99 -27.88
CA ILE A 14 -34.63 39.99 -26.99
C ILE A 14 -34.13 38.59 -27.33
N LEU A 15 -34.07 38.23 -28.62
CA LEU A 15 -33.54 36.92 -29.04
C LEU A 15 -32.06 36.75 -28.70
N LEU A 16 -31.27 37.82 -28.75
CA LEU A 16 -29.85 37.80 -28.40
C LEU A 16 -29.64 37.59 -26.89
N LEU A 17 -30.46 38.24 -26.06
CA LEU A 17 -30.47 38.06 -24.60
C LEU A 17 -30.92 36.65 -24.19
N ILE A 18 -31.91 36.07 -24.87
CA ILE A 18 -32.38 34.71 -24.60
C ILE A 18 -31.26 33.69 -24.90
N ASN A 19 -30.55 33.83 -26.02
CA ASN A 19 -29.42 32.95 -26.36
C ASN A 19 -28.26 33.05 -25.37
N LEU A 20 -27.97 34.24 -24.85
CA LEU A 20 -26.95 34.44 -23.79
C LEU A 20 -27.34 33.77 -22.47
N LEU A 21 -28.63 33.74 -22.13
CA LEU A 21 -29.12 33.07 -20.91
C LEU A 21 -29.04 31.54 -20.99
N TYR A 22 -29.31 30.95 -22.17
CA TYR A 22 -29.18 29.50 -22.36
C TYR A 22 -27.73 29.01 -22.36
N ALA A 23 -26.77 29.86 -22.73
CA ALA A 23 -25.34 29.51 -22.71
C ALA A 23 -24.77 29.32 -21.29
N CYS A 24 -25.34 29.99 -20.27
CA CYS A 24 -24.85 29.92 -18.89
C CYS A 24 -25.40 28.76 -18.06
N ILE A 25 -26.45 28.07 -18.51
CA ILE A 25 -27.12 27.02 -17.71
C ILE A 25 -26.51 25.63 -17.96
N GLY A 26 -25.67 25.48 -18.99
CA GLY A 26 -25.16 24.18 -19.46
C GLY A 26 -23.85 23.67 -18.82
N SER A 27 -23.15 24.45 -18.00
CA SER A 27 -21.90 23.98 -17.41
C SER A 27 -22.17 23.10 -16.19
N LYS A 28 -22.23 21.77 -16.41
CA LYS A 28 -22.17 20.79 -15.32
C LYS A 28 -20.97 21.12 -14.41
N PRO A 29 -21.10 21.05 -13.08
CA PRO A 29 -19.96 21.25 -12.20
C PRO A 29 -18.88 20.24 -12.58
N GLN A 30 -17.73 20.71 -13.04
CA GLN A 30 -16.55 19.87 -13.22
C GLN A 30 -16.23 19.26 -11.86
N GLN A 31 -16.46 17.95 -11.72
CA GLN A 31 -16.01 17.20 -10.55
C GLN A 31 -14.52 17.46 -10.38
N LYS A 32 -14.13 18.02 -9.23
CA LYS A 32 -12.72 18.18 -8.91
C LYS A 32 -12.05 16.80 -8.98
N PRO A 33 -10.89 16.68 -9.65
CA PRO A 33 -10.19 15.40 -9.72
C PRO A 33 -9.84 14.94 -8.31
N ILE A 34 -10.09 13.67 -8.02
CA ILE A 34 -9.74 13.04 -6.73
C ILE A 34 -8.20 13.05 -6.61
N PRO A 35 -7.62 13.59 -5.53
CA PRO A 35 -6.18 13.54 -5.31
C PRO A 35 -5.64 12.11 -5.35
N GLN A 36 -4.54 11.90 -6.06
CA GLN A 36 -3.90 10.59 -6.20
C GLN A 36 -2.52 10.58 -5.54
N LYS A 37 -2.17 9.48 -4.85
CA LYS A 37 -0.84 9.29 -4.24
C LYS A 37 -0.35 7.86 -4.46
N ILE A 38 0.90 7.74 -4.86
CA ILE A 38 1.56 6.46 -5.13
C ILE A 38 2.60 6.18 -4.04
N TYR A 39 2.66 4.92 -3.60
CA TYR A 39 3.54 4.41 -2.57
C TYR A 39 4.12 3.04 -2.97
N GLY A 40 5.18 2.62 -2.28
CA GLY A 40 5.77 1.30 -2.50
C GLY A 40 6.98 1.32 -3.43
N ILE A 41 7.40 0.17 -3.91
CA ILE A 41 8.54 0.05 -4.83
C ILE A 41 8.12 0.53 -6.21
N THR A 42 8.35 1.79 -6.54
CA THR A 42 7.91 2.40 -7.81
C THR A 42 9.02 2.51 -8.85
N GLU A 43 10.27 2.38 -8.42
CA GLU A 43 11.46 2.66 -9.24
C GLU A 43 11.76 1.58 -10.31
N TYR A 44 11.06 0.44 -10.26
CA TYR A 44 11.30 -0.72 -11.14
C TYR A 44 10.06 -1.20 -11.89
N ILE A 45 8.94 -0.48 -11.79
CA ILE A 45 7.66 -0.98 -12.31
C ILE A 45 7.28 -0.22 -13.58
N ASN A 46 7.33 -0.92 -14.70
CA ASN A 46 6.58 -0.53 -15.87
C ASN A 46 5.10 -0.83 -15.57
N ASP A 47 4.21 0.16 -15.72
CA ASP A 47 2.77 -0.01 -15.44
C ASP A 47 2.16 -1.20 -16.20
N SER A 48 2.77 -1.61 -17.33
CA SER A 48 2.38 -2.80 -18.10
C SER A 48 2.48 -4.12 -17.34
N LEU A 49 3.30 -4.20 -16.29
CA LEU A 49 3.48 -5.40 -15.46
C LEU A 49 2.67 -5.34 -14.16
N SER A 50 1.97 -4.23 -13.92
CA SER A 50 1.21 -4.07 -12.67
C SER A 50 -0.16 -4.76 -12.75
N VAL A 51 -0.49 -5.54 -11.72
CA VAL A 51 -1.80 -6.18 -11.58
C VAL A 51 -2.52 -5.54 -10.41
N GLU A 52 -3.64 -4.90 -10.70
CA GLU A 52 -4.48 -4.21 -9.70
C GLU A 52 -5.25 -5.22 -8.84
N LEU A 53 -5.23 -5.00 -7.53
CA LEU A 53 -5.92 -5.76 -6.51
C LEU A 53 -6.95 -4.87 -5.83
N ASN A 54 -8.22 -5.19 -6.07
CA ASN A 54 -9.33 -4.52 -5.41
C ASN A 54 -9.57 -5.15 -4.04
N LEU A 55 -9.29 -4.42 -2.96
CA LEU A 55 -9.47 -4.92 -1.60
C LEU A 55 -10.90 -5.40 -1.30
N ASN A 56 -11.91 -4.95 -2.04
CA ASN A 56 -13.29 -5.39 -1.85
C ASN A 56 -13.54 -6.84 -2.29
N GLU A 57 -12.63 -7.44 -3.06
CA GLU A 57 -12.71 -8.82 -3.54
C GLU A 57 -12.18 -9.83 -2.50
N PHE A 58 -11.61 -9.35 -1.40
CA PHE A 58 -10.97 -10.19 -0.39
C PHE A 58 -11.65 -10.02 0.96
N ASP A 59 -12.39 -11.05 1.37
CA ASP A 59 -13.00 -11.11 2.70
C ASP A 59 -11.98 -11.51 3.79
N HIS A 60 -10.93 -12.22 3.40
CA HIS A 60 -9.88 -12.73 4.30
C HIS A 60 -8.48 -12.35 3.80
N PHE A 61 -7.55 -12.14 4.74
CA PHE A 61 -6.17 -11.75 4.41
C PHE A 61 -5.40 -12.82 3.66
N ASP A 62 -5.62 -14.09 4.01
CA ASP A 62 -4.97 -15.26 3.40
C ASP A 62 -5.24 -15.30 1.90
N SER A 63 -6.49 -15.03 1.50
CA SER A 63 -6.91 -14.97 0.10
C SER A 63 -6.22 -13.83 -0.65
N LEU A 64 -6.01 -12.69 0.01
CA LEU A 64 -5.26 -11.57 -0.55
C LEU A 64 -3.77 -11.92 -0.72
N VAL A 65 -3.15 -12.51 0.31
CA VAL A 65 -1.74 -12.95 0.28
C VAL A 65 -1.54 -13.98 -0.83
N LYS A 66 -2.36 -15.03 -0.91
CA LYS A 66 -2.31 -16.05 -1.97
C LYS A 66 -2.40 -15.42 -3.36
N ARG A 67 -3.27 -14.43 -3.54
CA ARG A 67 -3.40 -13.74 -4.83
C ARG A 67 -2.17 -12.90 -5.16
N VAL A 68 -1.60 -12.22 -4.17
CA VAL A 68 -0.33 -11.48 -4.30
C VAL A 68 0.81 -12.40 -4.68
N ASP A 69 0.92 -13.57 -4.05
CA ASP A 69 1.95 -14.56 -4.34
C ASP A 69 1.82 -15.10 -5.77
N GLN A 70 0.60 -15.42 -6.21
CA GLN A 70 0.33 -15.80 -7.61
C GLN A 70 0.84 -14.72 -8.58
N ILE A 71 0.46 -13.46 -8.37
CA ILE A 71 0.85 -12.36 -9.26
C ILE A 71 2.38 -12.24 -9.31
N THR A 72 3.02 -12.28 -8.15
CA THR A 72 4.46 -12.09 -8.01
C THR A 72 5.25 -13.20 -8.71
N CYS A 73 4.78 -14.45 -8.64
CA CYS A 73 5.41 -15.59 -9.30
C CYS A 73 5.16 -15.66 -10.83
N TYR A 74 4.34 -14.78 -11.40
CA TYR A 74 4.12 -14.64 -12.85
C TYR A 74 4.74 -13.35 -13.41
N ASP A 75 5.94 -12.98 -12.92
CA ASP A 75 6.72 -11.80 -13.35
C ASP A 75 5.93 -10.48 -13.36
N SER A 76 4.91 -10.38 -12.51
CA SER A 76 4.00 -9.24 -12.43
C SER A 76 4.07 -8.62 -11.04
N VAL A 77 3.72 -7.33 -10.94
CA VAL A 77 3.82 -6.60 -9.67
C VAL A 77 2.43 -6.33 -9.10
N PRO A 78 2.12 -6.85 -7.90
CA PRO A 78 0.83 -6.61 -7.30
C PRO A 78 0.71 -5.18 -6.79
N LYS A 79 -0.39 -4.53 -7.17
CA LYS A 79 -0.73 -3.16 -6.79
C LYS A 79 -2.07 -3.15 -6.08
N ILE A 80 -2.14 -2.51 -4.91
CA ILE A 80 -3.38 -2.29 -4.18
C ILE A 80 -3.78 -0.82 -4.32
N SER A 81 -4.94 -0.54 -4.90
CA SER A 81 -5.53 0.80 -4.91
C SER A 81 -6.76 0.88 -4.01
N PHE A 82 -6.84 1.96 -3.24
CA PHE A 82 -7.94 2.18 -2.30
C PHE A 82 -8.20 3.67 -2.08
N LEU A 83 -9.47 4.02 -1.86
CA LEU A 83 -9.88 5.36 -1.48
C LEU A 83 -9.85 5.48 0.05
N TYR A 84 -9.12 6.46 0.57
CA TYR A 84 -9.10 6.75 2.01
C TYR A 84 -8.97 8.24 2.27
N GLN A 85 -9.93 8.81 3.01
CA GLN A 85 -10.03 10.25 3.29
C GLN A 85 -9.94 11.08 1.99
N ASP A 86 -10.82 10.76 1.03
CA ASP A 86 -10.95 11.44 -0.27
C ASP A 86 -9.67 11.46 -1.13
N THR A 87 -8.70 10.61 -0.82
CA THR A 87 -7.46 10.44 -1.60
C THR A 87 -7.42 9.02 -2.14
N LEU A 88 -7.31 8.87 -3.46
CA LEU A 88 -7.01 7.59 -4.08
C LEU A 88 -5.53 7.28 -3.85
N ARG A 89 -5.24 6.13 -3.27
CA ARG A 89 -3.88 5.70 -2.96
C ARG A 89 -3.61 4.40 -3.68
N SER A 90 -2.43 4.31 -4.28
CA SER A 90 -1.94 3.07 -4.89
C SER A 90 -0.65 2.65 -4.19
N LEU A 91 -0.58 1.38 -3.82
CA LEU A 91 0.57 0.75 -3.18
C LEU A 91 1.07 -0.37 -4.07
N TYR A 92 2.30 -0.25 -4.55
CA TYR A 92 3.00 -1.35 -5.20
C TYR A 92 3.72 -2.18 -4.13
N LEU A 93 3.38 -3.46 -4.05
CA LEU A 93 3.92 -4.37 -3.04
C LEU A 93 5.32 -4.85 -3.41
N ALA A 94 6.09 -5.18 -2.38
CA ALA A 94 7.46 -5.69 -2.46
C ALA A 94 7.53 -7.22 -2.27
N ASN A 95 6.40 -7.91 -2.47
CA ASN A 95 6.36 -9.36 -2.39
C ASN A 95 7.34 -9.96 -3.42
N TYR A 96 7.89 -11.11 -3.07
CA TYR A 96 8.78 -11.92 -3.89
C TYR A 96 8.15 -13.31 -4.06
N CYS A 97 8.55 -14.08 -5.08
CA CYS A 97 8.01 -15.42 -5.26
C CYS A 97 8.55 -16.35 -4.17
N ASN A 98 7.72 -17.21 -3.58
CA ASN A 98 8.11 -18.03 -2.43
C ASN A 98 9.21 -19.06 -2.74
N ASP A 99 9.39 -19.44 -4.02
CA ASP A 99 10.48 -20.31 -4.47
C ASP A 99 11.83 -19.57 -4.48
N ASP A 100 11.81 -18.24 -4.45
CA ASP A 100 13.00 -17.45 -4.21
C ASP A 100 13.33 -17.50 -2.71
N THR A 101 14.38 -18.25 -2.36
CA THR A 101 14.94 -18.29 -1.00
C THR A 101 15.55 -16.94 -0.64
N TYR A 102 14.69 -15.96 -0.34
CA TYR A 102 15.12 -14.68 0.23
C TYR A 102 15.29 -14.83 1.74
N CYS A 103 16.52 -15.10 2.16
CA CYS A 103 16.92 -15.05 3.57
C CYS A 103 16.98 -13.60 4.04
N TYR A 104 15.86 -13.07 4.53
CA TYR A 104 15.86 -11.80 5.26
C TYR A 104 16.36 -12.02 6.68
N ARG A 105 17.17 -11.09 7.19
CA ARG A 105 17.45 -11.07 8.62
C ARG A 105 16.24 -10.49 9.33
N ASN A 106 15.71 -11.18 10.35
CA ASN A 106 14.54 -10.70 11.11
C ASN A 106 14.73 -9.28 11.68
N ARG A 107 15.98 -8.86 11.95
CA ARG A 107 16.32 -7.49 12.36
C ARG A 107 16.01 -6.41 11.31
N ASP A 108 15.92 -6.78 10.03
CA ASP A 108 15.59 -5.86 8.94
C ASP A 108 14.07 -5.66 8.78
N VAL A 109 13.27 -6.42 9.53
CA VAL A 109 11.81 -6.44 9.41
C VAL A 109 11.15 -5.62 10.51
N ILE A 110 10.09 -4.89 10.17
CA ILE A 110 9.08 -4.44 11.14
C ILE A 110 7.79 -5.20 10.84
N TYR A 111 7.31 -5.98 11.79
CA TYR A 111 6.03 -6.68 11.65
C TYR A 111 4.89 -5.74 12.05
N ILE A 112 3.85 -5.71 11.22
CA ILE A 112 2.70 -4.84 11.38
C ILE A 112 1.44 -5.71 11.46
N TYR A 113 0.72 -5.55 12.57
CA TYR A 113 -0.58 -6.17 12.85
C TYR A 113 -1.66 -5.10 12.83
N PRO A 114 -2.96 -5.43 12.81
CA PRO A 114 -4.02 -4.41 12.79
C PRO A 114 -3.95 -3.38 13.93
N ASP A 115 -3.48 -3.78 15.11
CA ASP A 115 -3.51 -2.98 16.35
C ASP A 115 -2.12 -2.74 16.98
N SER A 116 -1.08 -3.42 16.52
CA SER A 116 0.25 -3.40 17.11
C SER A 116 1.36 -3.51 16.05
N ILE A 117 2.58 -3.21 16.47
CA ILE A 117 3.78 -3.40 15.66
C ILE A 117 4.80 -4.20 16.48
N THR A 118 5.57 -5.07 15.83
CA THR A 118 6.56 -5.92 16.50
C THR A 118 7.91 -5.78 15.83
N LYS A 119 8.97 -5.76 16.65
CA LYS A 119 10.36 -5.80 16.20
C LYS A 119 11.06 -7.01 16.81
N TYR A 120 11.79 -7.74 15.97
CA TYR A 120 12.61 -8.86 16.42
C TYR A 120 13.56 -8.40 17.55
N ASN A 121 13.75 -9.23 18.58
CA ASN A 121 14.52 -8.95 19.80
C ASN A 121 14.01 -7.83 20.73
N TYR A 122 12.88 -7.19 20.40
CA TYR A 122 12.28 -6.15 21.26
C TYR A 122 10.83 -6.42 21.67
N GLY A 123 10.10 -7.20 20.87
CA GLY A 123 8.70 -7.51 21.13
C GLY A 123 7.73 -6.50 20.52
N ALA A 124 6.55 -6.41 21.13
CA ALA A 124 5.41 -5.64 20.62
C ALA A 124 5.38 -4.20 21.16
N PHE A 125 4.91 -3.29 20.32
CA PHE A 125 4.77 -1.86 20.60
C PHE A 125 3.42 -1.34 20.10
N PRO A 126 2.91 -0.24 20.70
CA PRO A 126 1.78 0.48 20.13
C PRO A 126 2.19 1.20 18.84
N TYR A 127 1.21 1.44 17.97
CA TYR A 127 1.41 2.12 16.68
C TYR A 127 2.08 3.50 16.76
N ASP A 128 1.90 4.23 17.85
CA ASP A 128 2.54 5.55 18.04
C ASP A 128 4.07 5.45 18.11
N SER A 129 4.60 4.24 18.32
CA SER A 129 6.05 3.96 18.27
C SER A 129 6.59 3.79 16.85
N LEU A 130 5.73 3.70 15.82
CA LEU A 130 6.13 3.33 14.46
C LEU A 130 7.14 4.32 13.86
N GLU A 131 6.90 5.63 14.00
CA GLU A 131 7.82 6.65 13.46
C GLU A 131 9.23 6.52 14.07
N ARG A 132 9.29 6.35 15.39
CA ARG A 132 10.55 6.18 16.11
C ARG A 132 11.26 4.89 15.69
N LEU A 133 10.52 3.81 15.47
CA LEU A 133 11.09 2.53 15.04
C LEU A 133 11.66 2.63 13.61
N ILE A 134 10.89 3.22 12.67
CA ILE A 134 11.34 3.49 11.31
C ILE A 134 12.61 4.35 11.33
N ARG A 135 12.65 5.40 12.16
CA ARG A 135 13.84 6.26 12.30
C ARG A 135 15.07 5.47 12.72
N LYS A 136 14.94 4.61 13.74
CA LYS A 136 16.05 3.78 14.22
C LYS A 136 16.55 2.83 13.13
N ASP A 137 15.66 2.15 12.41
CA ASP A 137 16.05 1.25 11.31
C ASP A 137 16.70 2.01 10.14
N TYR A 138 16.10 3.12 9.73
CA TYR A 138 16.57 3.93 8.60
C TYR A 138 17.94 4.55 8.87
N GLU A 139 18.18 5.04 10.09
CA GLU A 139 19.41 5.72 10.45
C GLU A 139 20.48 4.75 10.99
N ASN A 140 20.22 3.44 11.08
CA ASN A 140 21.12 2.49 11.74
C ASN A 140 22.47 2.33 11.02
N TYR A 141 22.46 2.02 9.71
CA TYR A 141 23.67 1.70 8.92
C TYR A 141 24.57 0.65 9.61
N ASP A 142 23.97 -0.46 10.05
CA ASP A 142 24.61 -1.61 10.73
C ASP A 142 25.33 -1.28 12.05
N ARG A 143 25.08 -0.10 12.65
CA ARG A 143 25.67 0.31 13.93
C ARG A 143 25.15 -0.49 15.13
N ASP A 144 23.89 -0.89 15.08
CA ASP A 144 23.23 -1.71 16.09
C ASP A 144 22.62 -2.95 15.44
N MET A 145 23.09 -4.12 15.86
CA MET A 145 22.71 -5.42 15.30
C MET A 145 21.23 -5.78 15.53
N ARG A 146 20.49 -4.98 16.30
CA ARG A 146 19.06 -5.16 16.58
C ARG A 146 18.16 -4.45 15.56
N PHE A 147 18.72 -3.56 14.74
CA PHE A 147 17.99 -2.79 13.73
C PHE A 147 18.46 -3.14 12.32
N ALA A 148 17.75 -2.61 11.33
CA ALA A 148 18.02 -2.89 9.92
C ALA A 148 19.46 -2.54 9.53
N VAL A 149 20.08 -3.35 8.68
CA VAL A 149 21.45 -3.11 8.18
C VAL A 149 21.56 -1.78 7.46
N SER A 150 20.55 -1.45 6.67
CA SER A 150 20.49 -0.20 5.92
C SER A 150 19.04 0.13 5.57
N PRO A 151 18.75 1.40 5.20
CA PRO A 151 17.47 1.78 4.63
C PRO A 151 16.93 0.84 3.55
N PHE A 152 17.81 0.29 2.71
CA PHE A 152 17.45 -0.55 1.56
C PHE A 152 17.09 -1.98 1.95
N LYS A 153 17.56 -2.46 3.11
CA LYS A 153 17.21 -3.79 3.64
C LYS A 153 15.94 -3.75 4.48
N MET A 154 15.60 -2.58 5.02
CA MET A 154 14.40 -2.38 5.84
C MET A 154 13.13 -2.65 5.03
N HIS A 155 12.25 -3.48 5.56
CA HIS A 155 10.92 -3.71 5.00
C HIS A 155 9.88 -3.94 6.09
N MET A 156 8.61 -3.71 5.74
CA MET A 156 7.47 -3.89 6.63
C MET A 156 6.66 -5.10 6.18
N ARG A 157 6.40 -6.03 7.10
CA ARG A 157 5.54 -7.19 6.84
C ARG A 157 4.19 -6.99 7.49
N LEU A 158 3.14 -6.96 6.69
CA LEU A 158 1.77 -6.87 7.17
C LEU A 158 1.22 -8.28 7.30
N THR A 159 0.66 -8.59 8.46
CA THR A 159 0.12 -9.92 8.76
C THR A 159 -1.14 -9.84 9.63
N ASP A 160 -1.94 -10.91 9.62
CA ASP A 160 -3.11 -11.11 10.48
C ASP A 160 -4.26 -10.07 10.32
N PHE A 161 -4.50 -9.60 9.10
CA PHE A 161 -5.58 -8.64 8.81
C PHE A 161 -6.90 -9.34 8.46
N HIS A 162 -7.56 -9.99 9.42
CA HIS A 162 -8.78 -10.80 9.16
C HIS A 162 -9.83 -10.18 8.20
N GLN A 163 -10.01 -8.86 8.22
CA GLN A 163 -10.90 -8.11 7.32
C GLN A 163 -10.14 -7.04 6.52
N PRO A 164 -9.34 -7.44 5.52
CA PRO A 164 -8.35 -6.55 4.89
C PRO A 164 -8.98 -5.29 4.30
N LYS A 165 -10.18 -5.39 3.70
CA LYS A 165 -10.93 -4.26 3.17
C LYS A 165 -11.18 -3.12 4.18
N LYS A 166 -11.37 -3.47 5.45
CA LYS A 166 -11.68 -2.51 6.52
C LYS A 166 -10.42 -2.06 7.27
N THR A 167 -9.49 -2.98 7.50
CA THR A 167 -8.36 -2.77 8.41
C THR A 167 -7.09 -2.30 7.71
N LEU A 168 -6.83 -2.70 6.47
CA LEU A 168 -5.62 -2.28 5.74
C LEU A 168 -5.61 -0.77 5.42
N PRO A 169 -6.67 -0.15 4.88
CA PRO A 169 -6.62 1.27 4.51
C PRO A 169 -6.20 2.23 5.64
N PRO A 170 -6.78 2.16 6.86
CA PRO A 170 -6.34 3.03 7.95
C PRO A 170 -4.91 2.72 8.43
N VAL A 171 -4.49 1.45 8.44
CA VAL A 171 -3.13 1.07 8.83
C VAL A 171 -2.09 1.54 7.82
N LEU A 172 -2.31 1.30 6.53
CA LEU A 172 -1.46 1.79 5.46
C LEU A 172 -1.34 3.32 5.51
N SER A 173 -2.42 4.04 5.84
CA SER A 173 -2.36 5.49 6.04
C SER A 173 -1.40 5.90 7.15
N LYS A 174 -1.40 5.19 8.29
CA LYS A 174 -0.46 5.44 9.39
C LYS A 174 0.98 5.15 8.97
N ILE A 175 1.21 4.02 8.29
CA ILE A 175 2.53 3.64 7.77
C ILE A 175 3.06 4.72 6.83
N PHE A 176 2.26 5.13 5.84
CA PHE A 176 2.68 6.13 4.84
C PHE A 176 3.03 7.46 5.48
N LYS A 177 2.24 7.89 6.47
CA LYS A 177 2.50 9.12 7.22
C LYS A 177 3.82 9.03 8.00
N ALA A 178 4.02 7.95 8.75
CA ALA A 178 5.20 7.74 9.58
C ALA A 178 6.48 7.57 8.73
N TYR A 179 6.40 6.81 7.64
CA TYR A 179 7.54 6.63 6.74
C TYR A 179 7.93 7.96 6.09
N LYS A 180 6.95 8.72 5.61
CA LYS A 180 7.19 10.02 4.97
C LYS A 180 7.71 11.08 5.96
N SER A 181 7.29 11.06 7.22
CA SER A 181 7.80 12.01 8.23
C SER A 181 9.26 11.75 8.59
N VAL A 182 9.72 10.49 8.54
CA VAL A 182 11.13 10.13 8.76
C VAL A 182 11.98 10.39 7.53
N THR A 183 11.54 9.91 6.36
CA THR A 183 12.41 9.79 5.18
C THR A 183 12.19 10.89 4.14
N GLY A 184 11.05 11.57 4.18
CA GLY A 184 10.59 12.46 3.11
C GLY A 184 10.15 11.74 1.82
N LYS A 185 10.22 10.40 1.78
CA LYS A 185 9.95 9.59 0.58
C LYS A 185 8.65 8.80 0.67
N SER A 186 8.24 8.23 -0.46
CA SER A 186 7.10 7.29 -0.57
C SER A 186 7.52 5.87 -0.97
N ASN A 187 8.81 5.67 -1.31
CA ASN A 187 9.35 4.38 -1.73
C ASN A 187 9.69 3.52 -0.51
N MET A 188 8.85 2.54 -0.21
CA MET A 188 9.03 1.66 0.95
C MET A 188 8.70 0.23 0.56
N ALA A 189 9.45 -0.73 1.09
CA ALA A 189 9.16 -2.14 0.89
C ALA A 189 8.06 -2.58 1.87
N ILE A 190 6.85 -2.81 1.34
CA ILE A 190 5.74 -3.40 2.08
C ILE A 190 5.44 -4.77 1.48
N ILE A 191 5.45 -5.78 2.34
CA ILE A 191 5.22 -7.17 1.98
C ILE A 191 3.99 -7.65 2.72
N LEU A 192 3.05 -8.28 2.02
CA LEU A 192 1.98 -9.03 2.69
C LEU A 192 2.51 -10.42 3.01
N TYR A 193 2.37 -10.83 4.26
CA TYR A 193 2.90 -12.09 4.73
C TYR A 193 1.86 -12.79 5.61
N GLU A 194 1.49 -14.00 5.24
CA GLU A 194 0.76 -14.88 6.13
C GLU A 194 1.78 -15.75 6.86
N VAL A 195 1.77 -15.71 8.20
CA VAL A 195 2.45 -16.75 8.97
C VAL A 195 1.69 -18.04 8.65
N PRO A 196 2.33 -19.09 8.11
CA PRO A 196 1.64 -20.37 7.94
C PRO A 196 0.96 -20.71 9.26
N SER A 197 -0.35 -21.01 9.22
CA SER A 197 -1.05 -21.44 10.42
C SER A 197 -0.30 -22.64 10.98
N PHE A 198 0.28 -22.47 12.17
CA PHE A 198 0.89 -23.57 12.90
C PHE A 198 -0.21 -24.60 13.15
N ASP A 199 -0.16 -25.76 12.49
CA ASP A 199 -1.02 -26.89 12.83
C ASP A 199 -0.34 -27.65 13.98
N PRO A 200 -0.82 -27.49 15.23
CA PRO A 200 -0.20 -28.16 16.38
C PRO A 200 -0.34 -29.68 16.35
N LYS A 201 -1.06 -30.27 15.39
CA LYS A 201 -1.29 -31.71 15.31
C LYS A 201 -0.41 -32.45 14.32
N THR A 202 0.20 -31.78 13.34
CA THR A 202 0.84 -32.48 12.22
C THR A 202 2.33 -32.23 12.09
N ASP A 203 2.85 -31.10 12.56
CA ASP A 203 4.30 -30.85 12.50
C ASP A 203 4.93 -30.85 13.89
N LYS A 204 5.77 -31.86 14.13
CA LYS A 204 6.77 -31.78 15.20
C LYS A 204 7.59 -30.52 14.94
N VAL A 205 7.60 -29.60 15.89
CA VAL A 205 8.66 -28.58 15.96
C VAL A 205 9.97 -29.36 15.91
N PRO A 206 10.85 -29.16 14.90
CA PRO A 206 12.14 -29.80 14.90
C PRO A 206 12.81 -29.49 16.24
N LEU A 207 13.22 -30.52 16.96
CA LEU A 207 14.01 -30.28 18.16
C LEU A 207 15.28 -29.56 17.71
N GLU A 208 15.82 -28.69 18.56
CA GLU A 208 17.04 -27.92 18.28
C GLU A 208 18.19 -28.85 17.80
N GLU A 209 18.19 -30.09 18.31
CA GLU A 209 19.07 -31.20 17.92
C GLU A 209 18.91 -31.65 16.45
N ASP A 210 17.70 -31.59 15.88
CA ASP A 210 17.43 -31.96 14.48
C ASP A 210 17.95 -30.89 13.50
N ILE A 211 17.91 -29.61 13.92
CA ILE A 211 18.43 -28.47 13.13
C ILE A 211 19.96 -28.47 13.12
N GLU A 212 20.59 -28.78 14.25
CA GLU A 212 22.06 -28.90 14.34
C GLU A 212 22.58 -30.07 13.48
N ALA A 213 21.88 -31.21 13.50
CA ALA A 213 22.25 -32.38 12.68
C ALA A 213 22.10 -32.12 11.17
N GLU A 214 21.10 -31.34 10.76
CA GLU A 214 20.91 -30.96 9.36
C GLU A 214 21.98 -29.96 8.88
N ILE A 215 22.39 -29.01 9.73
CA ILE A 215 23.48 -28.06 9.44
C ILE A 215 24.83 -28.79 9.32
N ASP A 216 25.11 -29.75 10.20
CA ASP A 216 26.34 -30.55 10.15
C ASP A 216 26.39 -31.51 8.96
N SER A 217 25.24 -31.89 8.39
CA SER A 217 25.18 -32.73 7.19
C SER A 217 25.46 -32.00 5.88
N LEU A 218 25.52 -30.66 5.92
CA LEU A 218 25.73 -29.79 4.77
C LEU A 218 27.21 -29.37 4.58
N PHE A 219 28.11 -29.83 5.46
CA PHE A 219 29.56 -29.60 5.41
C PHE A 219 30.34 -30.91 5.59
#